data_AF-A0A1B7MXK5-F1
#
_entry.id   AF-A0A1B7MXK5-F1
#
_cell.length_a   1.000
_cell.length_b   1.000
_cell.length_c   1.000
_cell.angle_alpha   90.00
_cell.angle_beta   90.00
_cell.angle_gamma   90.00
#
_symmetry.space_group_name_H-M   'P 1'
#
loop_
_entity.id
_entity.type
_entity.pdbx_description
1 polymer ?
#
loop_
_entity_poly.entity_id
_entity_poly.type
_entity_poly.pdbx_seq_one_letter_code
_entity_poly.pdbx_strand_id
1 'polypeptide(L)'
;MLEGVRVAQVQVWVSKSPRRWRIRATPEVHPGPDRKPGSPARFDMALTSDSIRTLSLHTLEGVRAVQVRVIFTLPRQFGTYSQVLAYIEWFTPFREPDPSSGLRQVSHSTRQLHRNAAVIR
;
A
#
# COMPACT_ATOMS: atom_id res chain seq x y z
N MET A 1 -38.93 0.35 18.91
CA MET A 1 -38.63 1.15 17.71
C MET A 1 -37.15 1.50 17.77
N LEU A 2 -36.29 0.71 17.10
CA LEU A 2 -34.87 1.02 16.91
C LEU A 2 -34.55 0.58 15.47
N GLU A 3 -34.40 1.55 14.58
CA GLU A 3 -34.04 1.29 13.18
C GLU A 3 -32.61 0.75 13.11
N GLY A 4 -32.47 -0.40 12.45
CA GLY A 4 -31.17 -0.98 12.12
C GLY A 4 -30.46 -0.12 11.10
N VAL A 5 -29.33 0.46 11.49
CA VAL A 5 -28.41 1.16 10.59
C VAL A 5 -27.93 0.17 9.52
N ARG A 6 -28.41 0.32 8.28
CA ARG A 6 -27.87 -0.40 7.12
C ARG A 6 -26.45 0.09 6.88
N VAL A 7 -25.46 -0.74 7.22
CA VAL A 7 -24.09 -0.55 6.74
C VAL A 7 -24.13 -0.70 5.22
N ALA A 8 -23.93 0.41 4.51
CA ALA A 8 -23.88 0.40 3.05
C ALA A 8 -22.75 -0.55 2.62
N GLN A 9 -23.10 -1.58 1.86
CA GLN A 9 -22.10 -2.43 1.22
C GLN A 9 -21.32 -1.56 0.23
N VAL A 10 -20.06 -1.28 0.54
CA VAL A 10 -19.15 -0.61 -0.38
C VAL A 10 -18.98 -1.51 -1.60
N GLN A 11 -19.64 -1.16 -2.71
CA GLN A 11 -19.40 -1.82 -3.98
C GLN A 11 -17.99 -1.44 -4.46
N VAL A 12 -17.04 -2.35 -4.27
CA VAL A 12 -15.68 -2.19 -4.79
C VAL A 12 -15.72 -2.45 -6.30
N TRP A 13 -15.50 -1.40 -7.08
CA TRP A 13 -15.39 -1.50 -8.54
C TRP A 13 -14.01 -2.01 -8.94
N VAL A 14 -13.93 -3.30 -9.22
CA VAL A 14 -12.71 -3.95 -9.69
C VAL A 14 -12.81 -4.12 -11.20
N SER A 15 -11.77 -3.71 -11.93
CA SER A 15 -11.69 -3.95 -13.38
C SER A 15 -11.73 -5.45 -13.67
N LYS A 16 -12.62 -5.88 -14.57
CA LYS A 16 -12.67 -7.28 -15.04
C LYS A 16 -11.42 -7.69 -15.84
N SER A 17 -10.67 -6.73 -16.37
CA SER A 17 -9.41 -6.96 -17.08
C SER A 17 -8.21 -6.47 -16.26
N PRO A 18 -7.10 -7.24 -16.22
CA PRO A 18 -5.88 -6.81 -15.54
C PRO A 18 -5.31 -5.58 -16.24
N ARG A 19 -5.19 -4.47 -15.50
CA ARG A 19 -4.56 -3.24 -15.98
C ARG A 19 -3.22 -3.07 -15.27
N ARG A 20 -2.17 -2.76 -16.03
CA ARG A 20 -0.86 -2.41 -15.47
C ARG A 20 -0.86 -0.93 -15.10
N TRP A 21 -0.81 -0.65 -13.80
CA TRP A 21 -0.68 0.69 -13.28
C TRP A 21 0.79 0.99 -12.99
N ARG A 22 1.21 2.23 -13.24
CA ARG A 22 2.55 2.68 -12.90
C ARG A 22 2.59 3.10 -11.43
N ILE A 23 3.48 2.47 -10.67
CA ILE A 23 3.77 2.79 -9.28
C ILE A 23 4.99 3.72 -9.23
N ARG A 24 4.94 4.72 -8.35
CA ARG A 24 6.01 5.70 -8.14
C ARG A 24 6.41 5.75 -6.68
N ALA A 25 7.72 5.85 -6.48
CA ALA A 25 8.33 6.22 -5.24
C ALA A 25 9.47 7.20 -5.55
N THR A 26 9.35 8.44 -5.09
CA THR A 26 10.41 9.44 -5.25
C THR A 26 10.79 10.00 -3.88
N PRO A 27 12.09 10.05 -3.56
CA PRO A 27 12.54 10.63 -2.31
C PRO A 27 12.29 12.14 -2.29
N GLU A 28 12.31 12.71 -1.10
CA GLU A 28 12.36 14.15 -0.94
C GLU A 28 13.67 14.70 -1.51
N VAL A 29 13.57 15.77 -2.27
CA VAL A 29 14.70 16.53 -2.79
C VAL A 29 14.71 17.86 -2.07
N HIS A 30 15.73 18.10 -1.26
CA HIS A 30 15.89 19.36 -0.55
C HIS A 30 16.34 20.46 -1.53
N PRO A 31 15.89 21.71 -1.34
CA PRO A 31 16.35 22.82 -2.17
C PRO A 31 17.85 23.03 -1.98
N GLY A 32 18.56 23.21 -3.09
CA GLY A 32 19.98 23.59 -3.08
C GLY A 32 20.14 25.12 -2.97
N PRO A 33 21.36 25.62 -2.72
CA PRO A 33 21.63 27.05 -2.51
C PRO A 33 21.20 27.95 -3.69
N ASP A 34 21.24 27.42 -4.92
CA ASP A 34 21.04 28.19 -6.17
C ASP A 34 20.14 27.45 -7.18
N ARG A 35 19.19 26.64 -6.70
CA ARG A 35 18.32 25.81 -7.57
C ARG A 35 16.84 25.91 -7.23
N LYS A 36 16.03 25.42 -8.19
CA LYS A 36 14.57 25.23 -8.11
C LYS A 36 14.14 24.73 -6.72
N PRO A 37 12.91 25.09 -6.29
CA PRO A 37 12.34 24.59 -5.04
C PRO A 37 12.50 23.08 -4.93
N GLY A 38 12.82 22.61 -3.72
CA GLY A 38 12.81 21.18 -3.42
C GLY A 38 11.47 20.53 -3.72
N SER A 39 11.45 19.20 -3.81
CA SER A 39 10.22 18.43 -4.02
C SER A 39 9.98 17.49 -2.84
N PRO A 40 8.75 17.42 -2.29
CA PRO A 40 8.45 16.49 -1.22
C PRO A 40 8.56 15.04 -1.71
N ALA A 41 8.75 14.12 -0.77
CA ALA A 41 8.68 12.71 -1.08
C ALA A 41 7.28 12.31 -1.58
N ARG A 42 7.23 11.37 -2.53
CA ARG A 42 5.98 10.78 -3.04
C ARG A 42 6.06 9.27 -2.95
N PHE A 43 5.04 8.67 -2.36
CA PHE A 43 4.91 7.23 -2.21
C PHE A 43 3.52 6.80 -2.66
N ASP A 44 3.45 5.96 -3.67
CA ASP A 44 2.19 5.36 -4.09
C ASP A 44 1.80 4.21 -3.14
N MET A 45 0.50 3.99 -3.00
CA MET A 45 -0.10 2.93 -2.17
C MET A 45 -0.55 1.76 -3.05
N ALA A 46 -0.46 0.54 -2.54
CA ALA A 46 -0.95 -0.66 -3.21
C ALA A 46 -1.74 -1.54 -2.24
N LEU A 47 -2.65 -2.36 -2.79
CA LEU A 47 -3.31 -3.43 -2.06
C LEU A 47 -2.61 -4.75 -2.35
N THR A 48 -2.30 -5.48 -1.30
CA THR A 48 -1.71 -6.82 -1.38
C THR A 48 -2.66 -7.81 -0.74
N SER A 49 -2.55 -9.08 -1.10
CA SER A 49 -3.21 -10.16 -0.38
C SER A 49 -2.18 -11.12 0.20
N ASP A 50 -2.46 -11.59 1.41
CA ASP A 50 -1.61 -12.56 2.12
C ASP A 50 -1.80 -13.99 1.56
N SER A 51 -2.80 -14.22 0.69
CA SER A 51 -3.10 -15.51 0.05
C SER A 51 -3.14 -15.39 -1.48
N ILE A 52 -2.38 -16.23 -2.17
CA ILE A 52 -2.41 -16.35 -3.64
C ILE A 52 -3.78 -16.88 -4.13
N ARG A 53 -4.57 -17.52 -3.26
CA ARG A 53 -5.78 -18.26 -3.64
C ARG A 53 -7.09 -17.50 -3.46
N THR A 54 -7.09 -16.33 -2.82
CA THR A 54 -8.35 -15.69 -2.38
C THR A 54 -8.29 -14.16 -2.42
N LEU A 55 -7.88 -13.60 -3.55
CA LEU A 55 -8.21 -12.20 -3.86
C LEU A 55 -9.69 -12.10 -4.26
N SER A 56 -10.58 -12.30 -3.29
CA SER A 56 -11.95 -11.79 -3.40
C SER A 56 -11.86 -10.28 -3.20
N LEU A 57 -11.49 -9.52 -4.23
CA LEU A 57 -11.45 -8.04 -4.13
C LEU A 57 -12.83 -7.43 -3.83
N HIS A 58 -13.90 -8.23 -3.84
CA HIS A 58 -15.24 -7.88 -3.38
C HIS A 58 -15.33 -7.78 -1.86
N THR A 59 -14.47 -8.50 -1.13
CA THR A 59 -14.36 -8.48 0.33
C THR A 59 -12.93 -8.10 0.70
N LEU A 60 -12.71 -6.96 1.38
CA LEU A 60 -11.35 -6.53 1.82
C LEU A 60 -10.72 -7.45 2.89
N GLU A 61 -11.26 -8.66 3.04
CA GLU A 61 -10.79 -9.70 3.93
C GLU A 61 -9.53 -10.35 3.35
N GLY A 62 -8.49 -10.51 4.18
CA GLY A 62 -7.20 -11.04 3.71
C GLY A 62 -6.44 -10.11 2.75
N VAL A 63 -6.88 -8.86 2.61
CA VAL A 63 -6.21 -7.80 1.85
C VAL A 63 -5.61 -6.78 2.83
N ARG A 64 -4.47 -6.20 2.47
CA ARG A 64 -3.77 -5.20 3.28
C ARG A 64 -3.22 -4.09 2.38
N ALA A 65 -3.23 -2.87 2.89
CA ALA A 65 -2.56 -1.75 2.22
C ALA A 65 -1.04 -1.77 2.49
N VAL A 66 -0.27 -1.35 1.50
CA VAL A 66 1.16 -1.10 1.62
C VAL A 66 1.52 0.24 1.02
N GLN A 67 2.54 0.88 1.57
CA GLN A 67 3.17 2.05 0.98
C GLN A 67 4.48 1.64 0.32
N VAL A 68 4.65 1.99 -0.96
CA VAL A 68 5.89 1.74 -1.70
C VAL A 68 6.86 2.89 -1.46
N ARG A 69 7.97 2.61 -0.77
CA ARG A 69 8.95 3.60 -0.32
C ARG A 69 10.11 3.77 -1.28
N VAL A 70 10.59 2.69 -1.86
CA VAL A 70 11.71 2.70 -2.82
C VAL A 70 11.51 1.59 -3.84
N ILE A 71 11.81 1.86 -5.11
CA ILE A 71 11.90 0.87 -6.18
C ILE A 71 13.35 0.84 -6.64
N PHE A 72 13.98 -0.33 -6.66
CA PHE A 72 15.41 -0.46 -6.91
C PHE A 72 15.79 -1.78 -7.58
N THR A 73 16.93 -1.78 -8.26
CA THR A 73 17.60 -3.01 -8.72
C THR A 73 18.70 -3.37 -7.72
N LEU A 74 18.79 -4.64 -7.35
CA LEU A 74 19.82 -5.08 -6.43
C LEU A 74 21.20 -5.08 -7.14
N PRO A 75 22.25 -4.51 -6.54
CA PRO A 75 23.60 -4.60 -7.09
C PRO A 75 24.06 -6.04 -7.25
N ARG A 76 24.82 -6.34 -8.32
CA ARG A 76 25.22 -7.71 -8.70
C ARG A 76 25.97 -8.46 -7.59
N GLN A 77 26.70 -7.76 -6.73
CA GLN A 77 27.41 -8.39 -5.60
C GLN A 77 26.49 -9.04 -4.57
N PHE A 78 25.20 -8.70 -4.55
CA PHE A 78 24.19 -9.29 -3.67
C PHE A 78 23.29 -10.32 -4.38
N GLY A 79 23.64 -10.71 -5.61
CA GLY A 79 22.91 -11.66 -6.44
C GLY A 79 22.41 -11.06 -7.75
N THR A 80 21.97 -11.93 -8.66
CA THR A 80 21.38 -11.51 -9.95
C THR A 80 19.87 -11.63 -9.89
N TYR A 81 19.18 -10.49 -10.00
CA TYR A 81 17.73 -10.40 -10.03
C TYR A 81 17.29 -9.82 -11.37
N SER A 82 16.40 -10.52 -12.07
CA SER A 82 15.86 -10.08 -13.36
C SER A 82 14.73 -9.05 -13.25
N GLN A 83 14.17 -8.89 -12.05
CA GLN A 83 13.04 -8.01 -11.74
C GLN A 83 13.48 -6.90 -10.79
N VAL A 84 12.85 -5.73 -10.92
CA VAL A 84 12.99 -4.65 -9.94
C VAL A 84 12.37 -5.08 -8.60
N LEU A 85 12.98 -4.64 -7.50
CA LEU A 85 12.48 -4.87 -6.16
C LEU A 85 11.86 -3.60 -5.60
N ALA A 86 10.96 -3.76 -4.65
CA ALA A 86 10.35 -2.65 -3.92
C ALA A 86 10.48 -2.83 -2.41
N TYR A 87 10.98 -1.80 -1.73
CA TYR A 87 10.88 -1.68 -0.28
C TYR A 87 9.51 -1.09 0.09
N ILE A 88 8.77 -1.82 0.91
CA ILE A 88 7.40 -1.46 1.31
C ILE A 88 7.28 -1.38 2.83
N GLU A 89 6.37 -0.51 3.28
CA GLU A 89 5.89 -0.50 4.65
C GLU A 89 4.45 -1.04 4.70
N TRP A 90 4.22 -1.97 5.62
CA TRP A 90 2.92 -2.60 5.84
C TRP A 90 2.00 -1.70 6.66
N PHE A 91 0.74 -1.63 6.28
CA PHE A 91 -0.32 -1.16 7.16
C PHE A 91 -0.92 -2.31 7.99
N THR A 92 -1.70 -1.98 8.99
CA THR A 92 -2.55 -2.94 9.70
C THR A 92 -3.58 -3.54 8.73
N PRO A 93 -4.01 -4.80 8.93
CA PRO A 93 -5.15 -5.36 8.21
C PRO A 93 -6.38 -4.46 8.29
N PHE A 94 -7.23 -4.48 7.26
CA PHE A 94 -8.49 -3.76 7.28
C PHE A 94 -9.38 -4.29 8.41
N ARG A 95 -9.85 -3.38 9.28
CA ARG A 95 -10.82 -3.68 10.34
C ARG A 95 -12.25 -3.44 9.84
N GLU A 96 -13.22 -3.70 10.70
CA GLU A 96 -14.61 -3.30 10.48
C GLU A 96 -14.69 -1.79 10.19
N PRO A 97 -15.61 -1.35 9.32
CA PRO A 97 -15.80 0.06 9.03
C PRO A 97 -16.17 0.84 10.30
N ASP A 98 -15.62 2.04 10.43
CA ASP A 98 -16.04 2.97 11.48
C ASP A 98 -17.53 3.31 11.32
N PRO A 99 -18.35 3.19 12.39
CA PRO A 99 -19.81 3.37 12.29
C PRO A 99 -20.24 4.77 11.83
N SER A 100 -19.42 5.79 12.08
CA SER A 100 -19.75 7.18 11.75
C SER A 100 -19.43 7.56 10.31
N SER A 101 -18.32 7.06 9.77
CA SER A 101 -17.82 7.40 8.43
C SER A 101 -18.06 6.32 7.39
N GLY A 102 -18.32 5.08 7.81
CA GLY A 102 -18.36 3.91 6.93
C GLY A 102 -17.01 3.54 6.31
N LEU A 103 -15.92 4.19 6.73
CA LEU A 103 -14.57 3.97 6.20
C LEU A 103 -13.82 2.95 7.04
N ARG A 104 -12.99 2.12 6.39
CA ARG A 104 -12.07 1.22 7.08
C ARG A 104 -10.79 1.95 7.42
N GLN A 105 -10.46 1.99 8.71
CA GLN A 105 -9.24 2.63 9.19
C GLN A 105 -8.04 1.68 9.13
N VAL A 106 -6.88 2.24 8.78
CA VAL A 106 -5.59 1.55 8.78
C VAL A 106 -4.51 2.46 9.37
N SER A 107 -3.50 1.86 9.99
CA SER A 107 -2.31 2.57 10.47
C SER A 107 -1.05 1.80 10.05
N HIS A 108 0.13 2.43 10.13
CA HIS A 108 1.37 1.70 9.87
C HIS A 108 1.54 0.57 10.88
N SER A 109 1.75 -0.65 10.37
CA SER A 109 2.05 -1.80 11.20
C SER A 109 3.45 -1.65 11.79
N THR A 110 3.62 -2.07 13.04
CA THR A 110 4.91 -2.11 13.72
C THR A 110 5.28 -3.52 14.14
N ARG A 111 6.57 -3.83 14.14
CA ARG A 111 7.14 -5.07 14.68
C ARG A 111 8.39 -4.69 15.46
N GLN A 112 8.45 -5.08 16.73
CA GLN A 112 9.51 -4.67 17.65
C GLN A 112 9.76 -3.16 17.65
N LEU A 113 8.68 -2.37 17.76
CA LEU A 113 8.71 -0.89 17.76
C LEU A 113 9.21 -0.23 16.46
N HIS A 114 9.58 -1.00 15.43
CA HIS A 114 9.96 -0.49 14.11
C HIS A 114 8.82 -0.66 13.10
N ARG A 115 8.87 0.10 12.00
CA ARG A 115 7.96 -0.10 10.87
C ARG A 115 8.06 -1.55 10.40
N ASN A 116 6.92 -2.22 10.31
CA ASN A 116 6.86 -3.53 9.69
C ASN A 116 7.06 -3.31 8.19
N ALA A 117 8.18 -3.77 7.66
CA ALA A 117 8.58 -3.53 6.29
C ALA A 117 9.11 -4.80 5.63
N ALA A 118 9.07 -4.83 4.31
CA ALA A 118 9.55 -5.95 3.52
C ALA A 118 10.13 -5.47 2.18
N VAL A 119 10.94 -6.33 1.55
CA VAL A 119 11.32 -6.21 0.15
C VAL A 119 10.49 -7.20 -0.66
N ILE A 120 9.78 -6.71 -1.67
CA ILE A 120 8.94 -7.50 -2.56
C ILE A 120 9.42 -7.40 -4.00
N ARG A 121 9.01 -8.36 -4.84
CA ARG A 121 9.27 -8.42 -6.28
C ARG A 121 8.00 -8.14 -7.08
#